data_AF-A0A352RX66-F1
#
_entry.id   AF-A0A352RX66-F1
#
_cell.length_a   1.000
_cell.length_b   1.000
_cell.length_c   1.000
_cell.angle_alpha   90.00
_cell.angle_beta   90.00
_cell.angle_gamma   90.00
#
_symmetry.space_group_name_H-M   'P 1'
#
loop_
_entity.id
_entity.type
_entity.pdbx_description
1 polymer ?
#
loop_
_entity_poly.entity_id
_entity_poly.type
_entity_poly.pdbx_seq_one_letter_code
_entity_poly.pdbx_strand_id
1 'polypeptide(L)' 'QASLNQNRDYPVLNDYRAVLGGVFRRLYGLDDARLAQVFPGTRSRDIGLV' A
#
# COMPACT_ATOMS: atom_id res chain seq x y z
N GLN A 1 2.89 -18.86 -6.58
CA GLN A 1 2.98 -17.45 -6.16
C GLN A 1 2.26 -17.31 -4.83
N ALA A 2 2.97 -16.98 -3.74
CA ALA A 2 2.34 -16.78 -2.43
C ALA A 2 1.68 -15.39 -2.38
N SER A 3 0.42 -15.30 -1.95
CA SER A 3 -0.24 -14.01 -1.72
C SER A 3 -0.02 -13.56 -0.28
N LEU A 4 0.07 -12.25 -0.06
CA LEU A 4 0.46 -11.66 1.24
C LEU A 4 -0.49 -12.02 2.39
N ASN A 5 -1.73 -12.39 2.07
CA ASN A 5 -2.78 -12.69 3.04
C ASN A 5 -3.23 -14.16 2.98
N GLN A 6 -2.44 -15.06 2.40
CA GLN A 6 -2.75 -16.50 2.46
C GLN A 6 -2.66 -17.02 3.89
N ASN A 7 -3.40 -18.09 4.18
CA ASN A 7 -3.39 -18.82 5.47
C ASN A 7 -3.82 -17.96 6.67
N ARG A 8 -4.83 -17.12 6.49
CA ARG A 8 -5.45 -16.35 7.57
C ARG A 8 -6.81 -16.96 7.87
N ASP A 9 -7.07 -17.25 9.15
CA ASP A 9 -8.38 -17.73 9.61
C ASP A 9 -9.45 -16.62 9.63
N TYR A 10 -9.02 -15.35 9.57
CA TYR A 10 -9.86 -14.16 9.62
C TYR A 10 -9.59 -13.18 8.48
N PRO A 11 -10.60 -12.43 8.02
CA PRO A 11 -10.44 -11.45 6.96
C PRO A 11 -9.50 -10.31 7.37
N VAL A 12 -8.70 -9.83 6.42
CA VAL A 12 -7.84 -8.66 6.62
C VAL A 12 -8.70 -7.40 6.47
N LEU A 13 -8.86 -6.67 7.56
CA LEU A 13 -9.67 -5.44 7.58
C LEU A 13 -8.86 -4.18 7.29
N ASN A 14 -7.53 -4.27 7.27
CA ASN A 14 -6.63 -3.13 7.11
C ASN A 14 -5.66 -3.34 5.95
N ASP A 15 -5.73 -2.47 4.94
CA ASP A 15 -4.75 -2.41 3.87
C ASP A 15 -3.59 -1.47 4.23
N TYR A 16 -2.58 -2.01 4.91
CA TYR A 16 -1.38 -1.26 5.29
C TYR A 16 -0.57 -0.76 4.08
N ARG A 17 -0.66 -1.45 2.94
CA ARG A 17 0.08 -1.05 1.73
C ARG A 17 -0.48 0.25 1.16
N ALA A 18 -1.79 0.47 1.29
CA ALA A 18 -2.42 1.72 0.89
C ALA A 18 -1.92 2.89 1.74
N VAL A 19 -1.82 2.69 3.07
CA VAL A 19 -1.31 3.70 4.02
C VAL A 19 0.17 4.00 3.76
N LEU A 20 1.01 2.95 3.71
CA LEU A 20 2.45 3.12 3.44
C LEU A 20 2.71 3.75 2.07
N GLY A 21 1.91 3.41 1.05
CA GLY A 21 1.98 4.05 -0.26
C GLY A 21 1.70 5.55 -0.21
N GLY A 22 0.74 5.99 0.61
CA GLY A 22 0.49 7.42 0.84
C GLY A 22 1.67 8.13 1.51
N VAL A 23 2.27 7.50 2.52
CA VAL A 23 3.47 8.01 3.18
C VAL A 23 4.63 8.12 2.18
N PHE A 24 4.87 7.08 1.36
CA PHE A 24 5.98 7.06 0.41
C PHE A 24 5.80 8.07 -0.73
N ARG A 25 4.56 8.26 -1.21
CA ARG A 25 4.22 9.35 -2.13
C ARG A 25 4.66 10.69 -1.57
N ARG A 26 4.33 10.97 -0.31
CA ARG A 26 4.59 12.26 0.34
C ARG A 26 6.08 12.47 0.64
N LEU A 27 6.75 11.47 1.22
CA LEU A 27 8.14 11.58 1.67
C LEU A 27 9.13 11.58 0.50
N TYR A 28 8.86 10.81 -0.55
CA TYR A 28 9.82 10.55 -1.64
C TYR A 28 9.35 11.06 -3.01
N GLY A 29 8.16 11.68 -3.10
CA GLY A 29 7.63 12.20 -4.36
C GLY A 29 7.37 11.11 -5.41
N LEU A 30 7.03 9.88 -4.97
CA LEU A 30 6.77 8.78 -5.90
C LEU A 30 5.43 8.96 -6.61
N ASP A 31 5.43 8.75 -7.92
CA ASP A 31 4.21 8.65 -8.71
C ASP A 31 3.59 7.25 -8.62
N ASP A 32 2.42 7.09 -9.26
CA ASP A 32 1.65 5.84 -9.20
C ASP A 32 2.39 4.67 -9.86
N ALA A 33 3.16 4.94 -10.91
CA ALA A 33 3.93 3.92 -11.61
C ALA A 33 5.03 3.35 -10.71
N ARG A 34 5.74 4.23 -9.99
CA ARG A 34 6.84 3.82 -9.10
C ARG A 34 6.31 3.20 -7.81
N LEU A 35 5.16 3.65 -7.30
CA LEU A 35 4.47 3.00 -6.19
C LEU A 35 3.98 1.60 -6.55
N ALA A 36 3.48 1.39 -7.78
CA ALA A 36 3.03 0.08 -8.25
C ALA A 36 4.15 -0.96 -8.32
N GLN A 37 5.42 -0.54 -8.45
CA GLN A 37 6.57 -1.45 -8.39
C GLN A 37 6.81 -2.00 -6.98
N VAL A 38 6.51 -1.21 -5.94
CA VAL A 38 6.70 -1.61 -4.53
C VAL A 38 5.45 -2.28 -3.98
N PHE A 39 4.27 -1.73 -4.29
CA PHE A 39 2.97 -2.21 -3.84
C PHE A 39 2.05 -2.56 -5.02
N PRO A 40 2.37 -3.62 -5.80
CA PRO A 40 1.55 -4.03 -6.93
C PRO A 40 0.11 -4.36 -6.49
N GLY A 41 -0.86 -3.89 -7.26
CA GLY A 41 -2.29 -4.12 -7.01
C GLY A 41 -2.89 -3.29 -5.87
N THR A 42 -2.13 -2.38 -5.26
CA THR A 42 -2.64 -1.49 -4.20
C THR A 42 -2.67 -0.04 -4.68
N ARG A 43 -3.77 0.66 -4.41
CA ARG A 43 -3.85 2.12 -4.58
C ARG A 43 -3.42 2.81 -3.29
N SER A 44 -2.45 3.71 -3.37
CA SER A 44 -2.05 4.52 -2.22
C SER A 44 -3.21 5.38 -1.74
N ARG A 45 -3.37 5.48 -0.42
CA ARG A 45 -4.36 6.34 0.23
C ARG A 45 -3.67 7.58 0.76
N ASP A 46 -4.16 8.76 0.37
CA ASP A 46 -3.77 9.99 1.06
C ASP A 46 -4.38 9.99 2.47
N ILE A 47 -3.52 10.20 3.45
CA ILE A 47 -3.85 10.18 4.88
C ILE A 47 -3.74 11.58 5.51
N GLY A 48 -3.52 12.64 4.72
CA GLY A 48 -3.59 14.02 5.19
C GLY A 48 -2.52 14.38 6.23
N LEU A 49 -1.28 13.94 6.01
CA LEU A 49 -0.16 14.29 6.90
C LEU A 49 0.15 15.80 6.82
N VAL A 50 0.23 16.45 7.99
CA VAL A 50 0.53 17.88 8.19
C VAL A 50 1.98 18.12 8.51
#